data_AF-A0A1D2AGB8-F1
#
_entry.id   AF-A0A1D2AGB8-F1
#
_cell.length_a   1.000
_cell.length_b   1.000
_cell.length_c   1.000
_cell.angle_alpha   90.00
_cell.angle_beta   90.00
_cell.angle_gamma   90.00
#
_symmetry.space_group_name_H-M   'P 1'
#
loop_
_entity.id
_entity.type
_entity.pdbx_description
1 polymer ?
#
loop_
_entity_poly.entity_id
_entity_poly.type
_entity_poly.pdbx_seq_one_letter_code
_entity_poly.pdbx_strand_id
1 'polypeptide(L)'
;MMLGAPIEASEVADGTAPGGPLFPDRPSDADIIAWENTIREAGPGKQALVGQPEPLSSLAAEYVAGSPVFLSKIQTLEGAYGLIRRTRGDGNCFFRSFVFAFIERMLLMGDDAEKD
;
A
#
# COMPACT_ATOMS: atom_id res chain seq x y z
N MET A 1 -8.39 -29.56 -53.63
CA MET A 1 -8.25 -29.65 -52.17
C MET A 1 -6.87 -29.13 -51.81
N MET A 2 -6.77 -27.84 -51.51
CA MET A 2 -5.54 -27.23 -50.98
C MET A 2 -5.58 -27.44 -49.47
N LEU A 3 -4.75 -28.35 -48.95
CA LEU A 3 -4.55 -28.51 -47.51
C LEU A 3 -3.77 -27.30 -47.02
N GLY A 4 -4.46 -26.40 -46.30
CA GLY A 4 -3.84 -25.26 -45.64
C GLY A 4 -2.81 -25.72 -44.62
N ALA A 5 -1.59 -25.20 -44.74
CA ALA A 5 -0.56 -25.39 -43.72
C ALA A 5 -1.02 -24.79 -42.38
N PRO A 6 -0.69 -25.42 -41.25
CA PRO A 6 -0.96 -24.84 -39.94
C PRO A 6 -0.21 -23.51 -39.81
N ILE A 7 -0.93 -22.48 -39.38
CA ILE A 7 -0.34 -21.21 -38.97
C ILE A 7 0.45 -21.53 -37.71
N GLU A 8 1.78 -21.56 -37.81
CA GLU A 8 2.62 -21.64 -36.62
C GLU A 8 2.28 -20.47 -35.72
N ALA A 9 1.99 -20.78 -34.45
CA ALA A 9 1.76 -19.78 -33.42
C ALA A 9 2.98 -18.86 -33.42
N SER A 10 2.80 -17.63 -33.90
CA SER A 10 3.83 -16.60 -33.77
C SER A 10 4.20 -16.54 -32.30
N GLU A 11 5.44 -16.87 -31.98
CA GLU A 11 6.02 -16.56 -30.68
C GLU A 11 5.67 -15.11 -30.40
N VAL A 12 4.82 -14.90 -29.40
CA VAL A 12 4.54 -13.57 -28.89
C VAL A 12 5.89 -13.08 -28.43
N ALA A 13 6.49 -12.18 -29.21
CA ALA A 13 7.73 -11.53 -28.85
C ALA A 13 7.51 -10.96 -27.45
N ASP A 14 8.15 -11.60 -26.48
CA ASP A 14 8.16 -11.11 -25.11
C ASP A 14 8.58 -9.64 -25.20
N GLY A 15 7.82 -8.78 -24.53
CA GLY A 15 7.96 -7.33 -24.59
C GLY A 15 9.24 -6.84 -23.91
N THR A 16 10.32 -7.61 -24.00
CA THR A 16 11.64 -7.37 -23.48
C THR A 16 12.14 -6.06 -24.09
N ALA A 17 12.08 -4.97 -23.32
CA ALA A 17 13.03 -3.87 -23.51
C ALA A 17 14.43 -4.49 -23.61
N PRO A 18 15.31 -4.03 -24.51
CA PRO A 18 16.56 -4.72 -24.79
C PRO A 18 17.43 -4.73 -23.52
N GLY A 19 17.28 -5.80 -22.75
CA GLY A 19 18.30 -6.31 -21.87
C GLY A 19 19.42 -6.73 -22.77
N GLY A 20 20.25 -5.76 -23.17
CA GLY A 20 21.53 -6.07 -23.77
C GLY A 20 22.35 -6.96 -22.83
N PRO A 21 23.50 -7.46 -23.29
CA PRO A 21 24.35 -8.43 -22.58
C PRO A 21 24.99 -7.92 -21.27
N LEU A 22 24.47 -6.83 -20.69
CA LEU A 22 25.05 -6.13 -19.55
C LEU A 22 24.66 -6.75 -18.20
N PHE A 23 23.52 -7.46 -18.09
CA PHE A 23 23.06 -8.12 -16.84
C PHE A 23 22.25 -9.40 -17.14
N PRO A 24 22.91 -10.53 -17.44
CA PRO A 24 22.24 -11.78 -17.78
C PRO A 24 21.38 -12.37 -16.64
N ASP A 25 21.66 -11.97 -15.40
CA ASP A 25 20.95 -12.46 -14.20
C ASP A 25 19.78 -11.55 -13.78
N ARG A 26 19.45 -10.50 -14.55
CA ARG A 26 18.33 -9.61 -14.21
C ARG A 26 17.00 -10.27 -14.58
N PRO A 27 16.02 -10.36 -13.65
CA PRO A 27 14.67 -10.83 -13.97
C PRO A 27 14.00 -9.98 -15.05
N SER A 28 13.12 -10.59 -15.86
CA SER A 28 12.33 -9.85 -16.85
C SER A 28 11.37 -8.87 -16.17
N ASP A 29 10.92 -7.83 -16.87
CA ASP A 29 9.94 -6.90 -16.32
C ASP A 29 8.61 -7.61 -15.96
N ALA A 30 8.25 -8.67 -16.70
CA ALA A 30 7.09 -9.51 -16.39
C ALA A 30 7.25 -10.27 -15.06
N ASP A 31 8.44 -10.84 -14.80
CA ASP A 31 8.75 -11.51 -13.54
C ASP A 31 8.72 -10.55 -12.36
N ILE A 32 9.25 -9.34 -12.54
CA ILE A 32 9.25 -8.27 -11.53
C ILE A 32 7.80 -7.89 -11.17
N ILE A 33 6.93 -7.70 -12.16
CA ILE A 33 5.52 -7.36 -11.95
C ILE A 33 4.78 -8.48 -11.22
N ALA A 34 5.00 -9.74 -11.62
CA ALA A 34 4.38 -10.89 -10.97
C ALA A 34 4.78 -11.00 -9.49
N TRP A 35 6.06 -10.75 -9.19
CA TRP A 35 6.57 -10.75 -7.83
C TRP A 35 6.02 -9.58 -6.99
N GLU A 36 5.97 -8.38 -7.56
CA GLU A 36 5.39 -7.21 -6.90
C GLU A 36 3.92 -7.45 -6.51
N ASN A 37 3.12 -7.99 -7.44
CA ASN A 37 1.73 -8.32 -7.18
C ASN A 37 1.60 -9.34 -6.04
N THR A 38 2.45 -10.37 -6.03
CA THR A 38 2.47 -11.38 -4.96
C THR A 38 2.75 -10.75 -3.60
N ILE A 39 3.72 -9.85 -3.48
CA ILE A 39 4.03 -9.13 -2.23
C ILE A 39 2.86 -8.24 -1.82
N ARG A 40 2.29 -7.52 -2.78
CA ARG A 40 1.18 -6.59 -2.53
C ARG A 40 -0.02 -7.34 -1.98
N GLU A 41 -0.35 -8.52 -2.52
CA GLU A 41 -1.43 -9.37 -2.06
C GLU A 41 -1.12 -10.05 -0.71
N ALA A 42 0.12 -10.51 -0.50
CA ALA A 42 0.51 -11.21 0.73
C ALA A 42 0.59 -10.28 1.95
N GLY A 43 1.02 -9.03 1.76
CA GLY A 43 1.21 -8.02 2.82
C GLY A 43 0.10 -6.96 2.85
N PRO A 44 0.32 -5.75 2.29
CA PRO A 44 -0.61 -4.62 2.43
C PRO A 44 -2.03 -4.90 1.91
N GLY A 45 -2.19 -5.78 0.92
CA GLY A 45 -3.46 -6.11 0.28
C GLY A 45 -4.53 -6.65 1.25
N LYS A 46 -4.10 -7.24 2.38
CA LYS A 46 -5.00 -7.74 3.44
C LYS A 46 -5.51 -6.66 4.38
N GLN A 47 -4.82 -5.52 4.46
CA GLN A 47 -5.21 -4.40 5.32
C GLN A 47 -6.31 -3.58 4.64
N ALA A 48 -7.26 -3.04 5.40
CA ALA A 48 -8.20 -2.05 4.86
C ALA A 48 -7.44 -0.84 4.30
N LEU A 49 -7.98 -0.18 3.26
CA LEU A 49 -7.36 1.02 2.69
C LEU A 49 -7.19 2.11 3.76
N VAL A 50 -8.26 2.36 4.53
CA VAL A 50 -8.27 3.19 5.74
C VAL A 50 -8.95 2.38 6.83
N GLY A 51 -8.29 2.25 7.98
CA GLY A 51 -8.78 1.52 9.14
C GLY A 51 -9.81 2.31 9.95
N GLN A 52 -10.49 1.60 10.85
CA GLN A 52 -11.31 2.22 11.88
C GLN A 52 -10.44 2.97 12.90
N PRO A 53 -10.99 3.97 13.61
CA PRO A 53 -10.22 4.68 14.61
C PRO A 53 -10.02 3.75 15.80
N GLU A 54 -8.80 3.70 16.31
CA GLU A 54 -8.42 2.89 17.47
C GLU A 54 -7.61 3.72 18.45
N PRO A 55 -7.56 3.34 19.74
CA PRO A 55 -6.72 4.01 20.72
C PRO A 55 -5.26 4.02 20.29
N LEU A 56 -4.54 5.12 20.49
CA LEU A 56 -3.11 5.21 20.14
C LEU A 56 -2.27 4.16 20.88
N SER A 57 -2.69 3.78 22.08
CA SER A 57 -2.09 2.71 22.90
C SER A 57 -2.05 1.34 22.20
N SER A 58 -2.92 1.12 21.22
CA SER A 58 -2.89 -0.09 20.39
C SER A 58 -1.57 -0.28 19.64
N LEU A 59 -0.84 0.81 19.33
CA LEU A 59 0.49 0.75 18.72
C LEU A 59 1.54 0.18 19.66
N ALA A 60 1.41 0.38 20.97
CA ALA A 60 2.42 -0.05 21.94
C ALA A 60 2.66 -1.56 21.86
N ALA A 61 1.59 -2.34 21.61
CA ALA A 61 1.65 -3.79 21.44
C ALA A 61 2.62 -4.24 20.34
N GLU A 62 2.76 -3.47 19.26
CA GLU A 62 3.66 -3.79 18.14
C GLU A 62 5.14 -3.61 18.51
N TYR A 63 5.43 -2.79 19.51
CA TYR A 63 6.79 -2.41 19.90
C TYR A 63 7.24 -2.98 21.24
N VAL A 64 6.44 -3.84 21.89
CA VAL A 64 6.78 -4.46 23.19
C VAL A 64 8.07 -5.28 23.10
N ALA A 65 8.23 -6.07 22.03
CA ALA A 65 9.44 -6.84 21.77
C ALA A 65 10.54 -6.03 21.05
N GLY A 66 10.27 -4.76 20.74
CA GLY A 66 11.11 -3.89 19.95
C GLY A 66 11.94 -2.91 20.79
N SER A 67 12.22 -1.75 20.21
CA SER A 67 13.02 -0.73 20.88
C SER A 67 12.20 0.03 21.94
N PRO A 68 12.68 0.15 23.19
CA PRO A 68 11.99 0.89 24.26
C PRO A 68 11.83 2.38 23.93
N VAL A 69 12.63 2.91 23.00
CA VAL A 69 12.52 4.28 22.49
C VAL A 69 11.17 4.51 21.80
N PHE A 70 10.63 3.53 21.08
CA PHE A 70 9.32 3.67 20.44
C PHE A 70 8.19 3.70 21.46
N LEU A 71 8.28 2.88 22.51
CA LEU A 71 7.30 2.91 23.61
C LEU A 71 7.27 4.27 24.29
N SER A 72 8.44 4.87 24.57
CA SER A 72 8.51 6.22 25.13
C SER A 72 7.91 7.28 24.19
N LYS A 73 8.15 7.18 22.89
CA LYS A 73 7.55 8.10 21.91
C LYS A 73 6.04 7.95 21.84
N ILE A 74 5.51 6.73 21.90
CA ILE A 74 4.06 6.47 21.91
C ILE A 74 3.43 7.11 23.15
N GLN A 75 4.02 6.94 24.35
CA GLN A 75 3.55 7.58 25.57
C GLN A 75 3.50 9.12 25.45
N THR A 76 4.51 9.73 24.84
CA THR A 76 4.49 11.18 24.59
C THR A 76 3.36 11.59 23.64
N LEU A 77 3.10 10.79 22.59
CA LEU A 77 2.04 11.07 21.63
C LEU A 77 0.63 10.89 22.22
N GLU A 78 0.45 9.97 23.16
CA GLU A 78 -0.84 9.76 23.85
C GLU A 78 -1.31 11.02 24.61
N GLY A 79 -0.38 11.88 25.03
CA GLY A 79 -0.72 13.16 25.65
C GLY A 79 -1.33 14.18 24.69
N ALA A 80 -1.14 14.02 23.38
CA ALA A 80 -1.62 14.96 22.36
C ALA A 80 -2.70 14.36 21.45
N TYR A 81 -2.74 13.04 21.29
CA TYR A 81 -3.60 12.35 20.35
C TYR A 81 -4.32 11.17 21.03
N GLY A 82 -5.66 11.17 20.97
CA GLY A 82 -6.47 10.11 21.58
C GLY A 82 -6.67 8.87 20.70
N LEU A 83 -6.66 9.05 19.37
CA LEU A 83 -6.98 8.01 18.40
C LEU A 83 -6.01 8.03 17.22
N ILE A 84 -5.86 6.86 16.59
CA ILE A 84 -5.15 6.68 15.33
C ILE A 84 -6.03 5.92 14.34
N ARG A 85 -5.87 6.22 13.05
CA ARG A 85 -6.40 5.40 11.94
C ARG A 85 -5.22 4.88 11.14
N ARG A 86 -5.08 3.56 11.03
CA ARG A 86 -4.07 2.94 10.15
C ARG A 86 -4.46 3.11 8.69
N THR A 87 -3.49 3.32 7.81
CA THR A 87 -3.68 3.28 6.35
C THR A 87 -2.81 2.21 5.74
N ARG A 88 -3.31 1.58 4.66
CA ARG A 88 -2.58 0.52 3.96
C ARG A 88 -1.23 1.04 3.46
N GLY A 89 -0.15 0.32 3.78
CA GLY A 89 1.21 0.64 3.34
C GLY A 89 1.53 0.19 1.92
N ASP A 90 0.83 0.73 0.91
CA ASP A 90 0.96 0.36 -0.52
C ASP A 90 1.60 1.47 -1.39
N GLY A 91 2.40 2.35 -0.79
CA GLY A 91 3.02 3.51 -1.45
C GLY A 91 2.08 4.71 -1.62
N ASN A 92 0.77 4.53 -1.49
CA ASN A 92 -0.23 5.61 -1.56
C ASN A 92 -0.72 6.07 -0.17
N CYS A 93 -0.14 5.55 0.91
CA CYS A 93 -0.59 5.79 2.29
C CYS A 93 -0.62 7.28 2.68
N PHE A 94 0.36 8.07 2.25
CA PHE A 94 0.40 9.52 2.54
C PHE A 94 -0.81 10.24 1.95
N PHE A 95 -1.02 10.14 0.63
CA PHE A 95 -2.12 10.78 -0.07
C PHE A 95 -3.47 10.35 0.48
N ARG A 96 -3.60 9.05 0.77
CA ARG A 96 -4.82 8.47 1.33
C ARG A 96 -5.12 9.02 2.73
N SER A 97 -4.11 9.08 3.60
CA SER A 97 -4.25 9.62 4.97
C SER A 97 -4.61 11.10 4.93
N PHE A 98 -3.93 11.86 4.06
CA PHE A 98 -4.17 13.29 3.89
C PHE A 98 -5.59 13.59 3.42
N VAL A 99 -6.01 13.00 2.30
CA VAL A 99 -7.34 13.25 1.72
C VAL A 99 -8.45 12.82 2.69
N PHE A 100 -8.29 11.68 3.36
CA PHE A 100 -9.27 11.22 4.34
C PHE A 100 -9.41 12.21 5.51
N ALA A 101 -8.30 12.59 6.15
CA ALA A 101 -8.33 13.52 7.27
C ALA A 101 -8.86 14.91 6.86
N PHE A 102 -8.54 15.36 5.65
CA PHE A 102 -9.02 16.62 5.10
C PHE A 102 -10.54 16.62 4.91
N ILE A 103 -11.10 15.57 4.29
CA ILE A 103 -12.55 15.43 4.11
C ILE A 103 -13.26 15.25 5.44
N GLU A 104 -12.73 14.41 6.34
CA GLU A 104 -13.27 14.22 7.70
C GLU A 104 -13.35 15.56 8.44
N ARG A 105 -12.31 16.39 8.34
CA ARG A 105 -12.31 17.73 8.94
C ARG A 105 -13.35 18.66 8.31
N MET A 106 -13.52 18.62 6.99
CA MET A 106 -14.53 19.42 6.29
C MET A 106 -15.95 19.05 6.71
N LEU A 107 -16.26 17.75 6.82
CA LEU A 107 -17.58 17.28 7.24
C LEU A 107 -17.90 17.70 8.66
N LEU A 108 -16.93 17.60 9.58
CA LEU A 108 -17.09 18.03 10.97
C LEU A 108 -17.29 19.56 11.10
N MET A 109 -16.76 20.35 10.17
CA MET A 109 -16.95 21.81 10.15
C MET A 109 -18.26 22.23 9.49
N GLY A 110 -18.79 21.44 8.55
CA GLY A 110 -20.03 21.73 7.83
C GLY A 110 -21.30 21.50 8.65
N ASP A 111 -21.27 20.53 9.57
CA ASP A 111 -22.40 20.21 10.47
C ASP A 111 -22.70 21.32 11.50
N ASP A 112 -21.73 22.21 11.76
CA ASP A 112 -21.91 23.34 12.67
C ASP A 112 -22.66 24.53 12.02
N ALA A 113 -22.82 24.53 10.70
CA ALA A 113 -23.39 25.66 9.95
C ALA A 113 -24.91 25.60 9.75
N GLU A 114 -25.56 24.45 9.98
CA GLU A 114 -27.02 24.28 9.78
C GLU A 114 -27.84 24.48 11.08
N LYS A 115 -27.20 24.94 12.16
CA LYS A 115 -27.86 25.15 13.47
C LYS A 115 -28.28 26.59 13.78
N ASP A 116 -28.14 27.51 12.84
CA ASP A 116 -28.64 28.90 12.93
C ASP A 116 -29.72 29.18 11.87
#